data_AF-A0A3M9NQA7-F1
#
_entry.id   AF-A0A3M9NQA7-F1
#
_cell.length_a   1.000
_cell.length_b   1.000
_cell.length_c   1.000
_cell.angle_alpha   90.00
_cell.angle_beta   90.00
_cell.angle_gamma   90.00
#
_symmetry.space_group_name_H-M   'P 1'
#
loop_
_entity.id
_entity.type
_entity.pdbx_description
1 polymer ?
#
loop_
_entity_poly.entity_id
_entity_poly.type
_entity_poly.pdbx_seq_one_letter_code
_entity_poly.pdbx_strand_id
1 'polypeptide(L)'
;MEKFRINGSNVFTIRSRDSDNRKHILYLHGGAYVQSFSRPHWSFLADMLKATGCTITAPDYPLAPTYTYVDAFDMVVKLYKQMMQTNEAENMILMGDSAGGGFALALAQRLRDKHLPQPGQIILLLPGWI
;
A
#
# COMPACT_ATOMS: atom_id res chain seq x y z
N MET A 1 2.92 4.39 15.47
CA MET A 1 2.75 3.32 14.47
C MET A 1 1.79 2.32 15.05
N GLU A 2 0.70 2.05 14.33
CA GLU A 2 -0.29 1.04 14.67
C GLU A 2 -0.03 -0.21 13.84
N LYS A 3 -0.23 -1.39 14.43
CA LYS A 3 -0.04 -2.67 13.79
C LYS A 3 -1.29 -3.53 13.97
N PHE A 4 -1.81 -4.07 12.88
CA PHE A 4 -2.91 -5.02 12.88
C PHE A 4 -2.67 -6.11 11.83
N ARG A 5 -3.60 -7.07 11.70
CA ARG A 5 -3.45 -8.18 10.75
C ARG A 5 -4.65 -8.32 9.82
N ILE A 6 -4.38 -8.64 8.56
CA ILE A 6 -5.38 -9.04 7.57
C ILE A 6 -4.90 -10.35 6.95
N ASN A 7 -5.75 -11.39 6.99
CA ASN A 7 -5.45 -12.73 6.48
C ASN A 7 -4.10 -13.29 7.00
N GLY A 8 -3.72 -12.95 8.24
CA GLY A 8 -2.45 -13.34 8.84
C GLY A 8 -1.26 -12.43 8.50
N SER A 9 -1.32 -11.59 7.47
CA SER A 9 -0.28 -10.60 7.14
C SER A 9 -0.30 -9.40 8.09
N ASN A 10 0.87 -8.86 8.40
CA ASN A 10 0.97 -7.64 9.20
C ASN A 10 0.61 -6.42 8.34
N VAL A 11 -0.07 -5.46 8.93
CA VAL A 11 -0.34 -4.16 8.33
C VAL A 11 0.09 -3.09 9.31
N PHE A 12 0.86 -2.13 8.81
CA PHE A 12 1.38 -1.03 9.60
C PHE A 12 0.72 0.26 9.14
N THR A 13 0.22 1.06 10.08
CA THR A 13 -0.25 2.42 9.78
C THR A 13 0.55 3.44 10.58
N ILE A 14 1.10 4.42 9.88
CA ILE A 14 1.81 5.56 10.45
C ILE A 14 1.08 6.84 10.07
N ARG A 15 0.92 7.73 11.05
CA ARG A 15 0.25 9.03 10.91
C ARG A 15 0.91 10.03 11.84
N SER A 16 0.90 11.29 11.42
CA SER A 16 1.25 12.40 12.30
C SER A 16 0.06 12.71 13.19
N ARG A 17 0.30 13.07 14.46
CA ARG A 17 -0.78 13.45 15.38
C ARG A 17 -1.34 14.83 15.07
N ASP A 18 -0.50 15.69 14.49
CA ASP A 18 -0.77 17.12 14.33
C ASP A 18 -1.07 17.51 12.88
N SER A 19 -1.26 16.53 11.99
CA SER A 19 -1.59 16.80 10.58
C SER A 19 -3.09 16.72 10.33
N ASP A 20 -3.62 17.73 9.65
CA ASP A 20 -4.97 17.79 9.09
C ASP A 20 -5.03 17.24 7.65
N ASN A 21 -3.91 16.70 7.13
CA ASN A 21 -3.85 16.18 5.78
C ASN A 21 -4.70 14.90 5.66
N ARG A 22 -5.74 14.99 4.82
CA ARG A 22 -6.69 13.89 4.58
C ARG A 22 -6.18 12.83 3.61
N LYS A 23 -5.03 13.02 2.97
CA LYS A 23 -4.47 12.03 2.04
C LYS A 23 -4.00 10.78 2.79
N HIS A 24 -4.39 9.61 2.27
CA HIS A 24 -4.05 8.30 2.81
C HIS A 24 -3.38 7.45 1.74
N ILE A 25 -2.11 7.13 1.96
CA ILE A 25 -1.27 6.33 1.06
C ILE A 25 -1.39 4.86 1.46
N LEU A 26 -1.78 4.00 0.52
CA LEU A 26 -1.53 2.56 0.57
C LEU A 26 -0.19 2.27 -0.13
N TYR A 27 0.85 2.00 0.64
CA TYR A 27 2.21 1.76 0.15
C TYR A 27 2.51 0.27 0.04
N LEU A 28 2.85 -0.20 -1.16
CA LEU A 28 3.27 -1.58 -1.43
C LEU A 28 4.79 -1.60 -1.65
N HIS A 29 5.51 -2.31 -0.79
CA HIS A 29 6.97 -2.33 -0.82
C HIS A 29 7.55 -3.12 -2.02
N GLY A 30 8.77 -2.79 -2.41
CA GLY A 30 9.58 -3.59 -3.33
C GLY A 30 10.14 -4.85 -2.70
N GLY A 31 11.05 -5.53 -3.38
CA GLY A 31 11.64 -6.80 -2.91
C GLY A 31 11.28 -8.02 -3.76
N ALA A 32 10.94 -7.80 -5.03
CA ALA A 32 10.71 -8.86 -6.03
C ALA A 32 9.68 -9.91 -5.60
N TYR A 33 8.69 -9.53 -4.79
CA TYR A 33 7.64 -10.40 -4.23
C TYR A 33 8.15 -11.53 -3.31
N VAL A 34 9.42 -11.49 -2.91
CA VAL A 34 10.07 -12.52 -2.07
C VAL A 34 10.70 -11.94 -0.80
N GLN A 35 10.92 -10.63 -0.75
CA GLN A 35 11.49 -9.94 0.41
C GLN A 35 10.46 -8.99 1.02
N SER A 36 10.42 -8.99 2.36
CA SER A 36 9.61 -8.08 3.17
C SER A 36 10.27 -6.70 3.30
N PHE A 37 9.67 -5.80 4.09
CA PHE A 37 10.23 -4.51 4.43
C PHE A 37 11.65 -4.63 4.97
N SER A 38 12.48 -3.71 4.50
CA SER A 38 13.86 -3.50 4.95
C SER A 38 14.00 -2.12 5.59
N ARG A 39 15.11 -1.87 6.29
CA ARG A 39 15.36 -0.58 6.95
C ARG A 39 15.23 0.64 6.01
N PRO A 40 15.74 0.61 4.76
CA PRO A 40 15.52 1.69 3.80
C PRO A 40 14.05 2.03 3.55
N HIS A 41 13.17 1.03 3.46
CA HIS A 41 11.74 1.28 3.28
C HIS A 41 11.16 2.06 4.47
N TRP A 42 11.48 1.64 5.70
CA TRP A 42 10.99 2.33 6.89
C TRP A 42 11.52 3.76 7.02
N SER A 43 12.79 3.99 6.65
CA SER A 43 13.35 5.34 6.59
C SER A 43 12.60 6.20 5.58
N PHE A 44 12.36 5.68 4.36
CA PHE A 44 11.61 6.38 3.32
C PHE A 44 10.19 6.75 3.76
N LEU A 45 9.45 5.80 4.36
CA LEU A 45 8.09 6.07 4.85
C LEU A 45 8.08 7.09 6.00
N ALA A 46 9.09 7.07 6.88
CA ALA A 46 9.21 8.05 7.95
C ALA A 46 9.49 9.46 7.42
N ASP A 47 10.36 9.59 6.41
CA ASP A 47 10.67 10.88 5.79
C ASP A 47 9.48 11.41 4.98
N MET A 48 8.76 10.52 4.28
CA MET A 48 7.52 10.87 3.59
C MET A 48 6.44 11.36 4.57
N LEU A 49 6.27 10.68 5.71
CA LEU A 49 5.34 11.10 6.76
C LEU A 49 5.67 12.51 7.26
N LYS A 50 6.95 12.79 7.54
CA LYS A 50 7.41 14.11 8.00
C LYS A 50 7.20 15.20 6.95
N ALA A 51 7.49 14.90 5.69
CA ALA A 51 7.42 15.88 4.60
C ALA A 51 5.99 16.22 4.18
N THR A 52 5.07 15.26 4.26
CA THR A 52 3.72 15.39 3.68
C THR A 52 2.60 15.47 4.71
N GLY A 53 2.80 14.92 5.91
CA GLY A 53 1.74 14.71 6.89
C GLY A 53 0.71 13.64 6.50
N CYS A 54 0.81 13.03 5.31
CA CYS A 54 -0.11 11.99 4.85
C CYS A 54 -0.12 10.79 5.80
N THR A 55 -1.29 10.21 6.02
CA THR A 55 -1.36 8.90 6.66
C THR A 55 -0.87 7.83 5.69
N ILE A 56 -0.07 6.87 6.17
CA ILE A 56 0.49 5.80 5.33
C ILE A 56 0.13 4.46 5.96
N THR A 57 -0.50 3.60 5.18
CA THR A 57 -0.74 2.20 5.50
C THR A 57 0.09 1.32 4.58
N ALA A 58 0.89 0.43 5.17
CA ALA A 58 1.87 -0.38 4.48
C ALA A 58 1.69 -1.86 4.89
N PRO A 59 1.06 -2.71 4.06
CA PRO A 59 0.94 -4.14 4.32
C PRO A 59 2.24 -4.89 4.02
N ASP A 60 2.60 -5.79 4.92
CA ASP A 60 3.59 -6.85 4.69
C ASP A 60 2.85 -8.01 4.01
N TYR A 61 2.56 -7.81 2.73
CA TYR A 61 1.68 -8.67 1.94
C TYR A 61 2.30 -10.07 1.76
N PRO A 62 1.50 -11.12 1.53
CA PRO A 62 2.00 -12.48 1.32
C PRO A 62 3.10 -12.57 0.24
N LEU A 63 4.21 -13.23 0.56
CA LEU A 63 5.40 -13.34 -0.31
C LEU A 63 5.65 -14.76 -0.80
N ALA A 64 6.21 -14.85 -2.01
CA ALA A 64 6.71 -16.09 -2.57
C ALA A 64 8.00 -16.55 -1.84
N PRO A 65 8.32 -17.86 -1.87
CA PRO A 65 7.55 -18.94 -2.50
C PRO A 65 6.40 -19.47 -1.62
N THR A 66 6.30 -19.02 -0.38
CA THR A 66 5.31 -19.52 0.60
C THR A 66 3.87 -19.23 0.18
N TYR A 67 3.66 -18.07 -0.46
CA TYR A 67 2.36 -17.63 -0.94
C TYR A 67 2.40 -17.25 -2.42
N THR A 68 1.24 -17.17 -3.04
CA THR A 68 1.07 -16.84 -4.45
C THR A 68 0.58 -15.40 -4.64
N TYR A 69 0.58 -14.94 -5.89
CA TYR A 69 -0.03 -13.65 -6.22
C TYR A 69 -1.53 -13.59 -5.86
N VAL A 70 -2.24 -14.72 -5.85
CA VAL A 70 -3.66 -14.78 -5.47
C VAL A 70 -3.83 -14.36 -4.01
N ASP A 71 -3.02 -14.92 -3.12
CA ASP A 71 -3.01 -14.59 -1.69
C ASP A 71 -2.69 -13.11 -1.46
N ALA A 72 -1.71 -12.58 -2.20
CA ALA A 72 -1.32 -11.19 -2.14
C ALA A 72 -2.47 -10.25 -2.57
N PHE A 73 -3.11 -10.52 -3.71
CA PHE A 73 -4.25 -9.74 -4.18
C PHE A 73 -5.44 -9.83 -3.23
N ASP A 74 -5.77 -11.01 -2.72
CA ASP A 74 -6.90 -11.20 -1.81
C ASP A 74 -6.72 -10.40 -0.52
N MET A 75 -5.51 -10.40 0.03
CA MET A 75 -5.15 -9.60 1.19
C MET A 75 -5.24 -8.09 0.89
N VAL A 76 -4.60 -7.62 -0.18
CA VAL A 76 -4.49 -6.19 -0.48
C VAL A 76 -5.82 -5.59 -0.97
N VAL A 77 -6.62 -6.31 -1.74
CA VAL A 77 -7.98 -5.87 -2.12
C VAL A 77 -8.89 -5.78 -0.90
N LYS A 78 -8.78 -6.72 0.04
CA LYS A 78 -9.52 -6.66 1.31
C LYS A 78 -9.10 -5.45 2.14
N LEU A 79 -7.80 -5.18 2.24
CA LEU A 79 -7.28 -3.99 2.91
C LEU A 79 -7.81 -2.71 2.25
N TYR A 80 -7.71 -2.59 0.93
CA TYR A 80 -8.19 -1.43 0.19
C TYR A 80 -9.68 -1.18 0.45
N LYS A 81 -10.53 -2.22 0.40
CA LYS A 81 -11.95 -2.11 0.73
C LYS A 81 -12.20 -1.60 2.15
N GLN A 82 -11.43 -2.07 3.13
CA GLN A 82 -11.54 -1.59 4.51
C GLN A 82 -11.13 -0.12 4.62
N MET A 83 -10.06 0.29 3.95
CA MET A 83 -9.62 1.70 3.93
C MET A 83 -10.68 2.61 3.30
N MET A 84 -11.33 2.15 2.22
CA MET A 84 -12.41 2.87 1.54
C MET A 84 -13.69 3.05 2.39
N GLN A 85 -13.84 2.33 3.50
CA GLN A 85 -14.98 2.54 4.42
C GLN A 85 -14.84 3.83 5.23
N THR A 86 -13.62 4.34 5.40
CA THR A 86 -13.32 5.51 6.22
C THR A 86 -12.62 6.63 5.46
N ASN A 87 -12.38 6.45 4.16
CA ASN A 87 -11.67 7.41 3.32
C ASN A 87 -12.39 7.62 2.00
N GLU A 88 -12.43 8.87 1.55
CA GLU A 88 -12.90 9.22 0.22
C GLU A 88 -11.91 8.77 -0.86
N ALA A 89 -12.44 8.31 -2.00
CA ALA A 89 -11.65 7.81 -3.13
C ALA A 89 -10.59 8.81 -3.59
N GLU A 90 -10.96 10.09 -3.69
CA GLU A 90 -10.07 11.20 -4.08
C GLU A 90 -8.88 11.41 -3.13
N ASN A 91 -8.99 10.94 -1.88
CA ASN A 91 -7.95 11.07 -0.87
C ASN A 91 -7.07 9.84 -0.75
N MET A 92 -7.45 8.75 -1.41
CA MET A 92 -6.66 7.54 -1.50
C MET A 92 -5.55 7.67 -2.54
N ILE A 93 -4.35 7.26 -2.16
CA ILE A 93 -3.18 7.20 -3.03
C ILE A 93 -2.66 5.77 -3.02
N LEU A 94 -2.52 5.15 -4.19
CA LEU A 94 -1.74 3.93 -4.32
C LEU A 94 -0.28 4.29 -4.62
N MET A 95 0.64 3.71 -3.85
CA MET A 95 2.06 3.93 -4.04
C MET A 95 2.82 2.62 -3.92
N GLY A 96 3.92 2.48 -4.66
CA GLY A 96 4.86 1.40 -4.42
C GLY A 96 6.17 1.59 -5.16
N ASP A 97 7.19 0.86 -4.71
CA ASP A 97 8.52 0.86 -5.31
C ASP A 97 8.86 -0.48 -5.97
N SER A 98 9.57 -0.44 -7.10
CA SER A 98 10.03 -1.65 -7.81
C SER A 98 8.86 -2.64 -8.06
N ALA A 99 8.95 -3.87 -7.55
CA ALA A 99 7.87 -4.86 -7.59
C ALA A 99 6.54 -4.35 -6.97
N GLY A 100 6.62 -3.61 -5.86
CA GLY A 100 5.45 -2.99 -5.23
C GLY A 100 4.83 -1.89 -6.09
N GLY A 101 5.62 -1.21 -6.91
CA GLY A 101 5.12 -0.27 -7.93
C GLY A 101 4.30 -0.98 -9.01
N GLY A 102 4.81 -2.08 -9.56
CA GLY A 102 4.06 -2.95 -10.46
C GLY A 102 2.77 -3.47 -9.81
N PHE A 103 2.85 -3.88 -8.54
CA PHE A 103 1.69 -4.33 -7.79
C PHE A 103 0.65 -3.23 -7.56
N ALA A 104 1.07 -1.99 -7.28
CA ALA A 104 0.16 -0.86 -7.10
C ALA A 104 -0.64 -0.57 -8.38
N LEU A 105 0.00 -0.64 -9.54
CA LEU A 105 -0.70 -0.50 -10.82
C LEU A 105 -1.63 -1.68 -11.11
N ALA A 106 -1.16 -2.91 -10.88
CA ALA A 106 -1.98 -4.11 -11.09
C ALA A 106 -3.19 -4.14 -10.13
N LEU A 107 -3.05 -3.59 -8.91
CA LEU A 107 -4.16 -3.37 -7.99
C LEU A 107 -5.17 -2.39 -8.57
N ALA A 108 -4.74 -1.24 -9.11
CA ALA A 108 -5.66 -0.28 -9.73
C ALA A 108 -6.46 -0.90 -10.88
N GLN A 109 -5.80 -1.69 -11.74
CA GLN A 109 -6.46 -2.45 -12.81
C GLN A 109 -7.47 -3.46 -12.24
N ARG A 110 -7.08 -4.22 -11.20
CA ARG A 110 -7.98 -5.17 -10.53
C ARG A 110 -9.20 -4.50 -9.90
N LEU A 111 -9.03 -3.30 -9.33
CA LEU A 111 -10.12 -2.51 -8.77
C LEU A 111 -11.11 -2.08 -9.87
N ARG A 112 -10.60 -1.62 -11.01
CA ARG A 112 -11.41 -1.25 -12.19
C ARG A 112 -12.23 -2.44 -12.67
N ASP A 113 -11.59 -3.59 -12.85
CA ASP A 113 -12.24 -4.80 -13.37
C ASP A 113 -13.29 -5.37 -12.39
N LYS A 114 -13.18 -5.03 -11.10
CA LYS A 114 -14.17 -5.38 -10.06
C LYS A 114 -15.21 -4.28 -9.80
N HIS A 115 -15.21 -3.20 -10.60
CA HIS A 115 -16.08 -2.03 -10.41
C HIS A 115 -15.99 -1.43 -8.99
N LEU A 116 -14.79 -1.43 -8.41
CA LEU A 116 -14.51 -0.78 -7.13
C LEU A 116 -14.03 0.67 -7.36
N PRO A 117 -14.23 1.57 -6.38
CA PRO A 117 -13.70 2.93 -6.46
C PRO A 117 -12.20 2.94 -6.77
N GLN A 118 -11.79 3.87 -7.64
CA GLN A 118 -10.38 4.08 -7.95
C GLN A 118 -9.75 5.03 -6.93
N PRO A 119 -8.44 4.90 -6.64
CA PRO A 119 -7.73 5.91 -5.88
C PRO A 119 -7.69 7.24 -6.66
N GLY A 120 -7.62 8.37 -5.95
CA GLY A 120 -7.45 9.68 -6.56
C GLY A 120 -6.10 9.84 -7.25
N GLN A 121 -5.07 9.12 -6.78
CA GLN A 121 -3.72 9.18 -7.35
C GLN A 121 -3.01 7.82 -7.31
N ILE A 122 -2.13 7.59 -8.27
CA ILE A 122 -1.22 6.44 -8.34
C ILE A 122 0.19 6.98 -8.53
N ILE A 123 1.12 6.61 -7.64
CA ILE A 123 2.52 7.05 -7.67
C ILE A 123 3.42 5.81 -7.73
N LEU A 124 4.16 5.65 -8.83
CA LEU A 124 4.99 4.46 -9.07
C LEU A 124 6.47 4.84 -9.00
N LEU A 125 7.21 4.27 -8.05
CA LEU A 125 8.62 4.57 -7.84
C LEU A 125 9.50 3.51 -8.50
N LEU A 126 10.13 3.86 -9.61
CA LEU A 126 10.99 2.95 -10.39
C LEU A 126 10.33 1.57 -10.61
N PRO A 127 9.08 1.52 -11.11
CA PRO A 127 8.44 0.24 -11.34
C PRO A 127 9.24 -0.50 -12.41
N GLY A 128 9.80 -1.67 -12.06
CA GLY A 128 10.38 -2.56 -13.07
C GLY A 128 9.29 -3.02 -14.05
N TRP A 129 9.68 -3.52 -15.23
CA TRP A 129 8.83 -4.08 -16.30
C TRP A 129 7.32 -4.14 -15.96
N ILE A 130 6.61 -3.07 -16.33
CA ILE A 130 5.16 -2.90 -16.23
C ILE A 130 4.48 -3.50 -17.45
#